data_AF-A0A8X6VUS6-F1
#
_entry.id   AF-A0A8X6VUS6-F1
#
_cell.length_a   1.000
_cell.length_b   1.000
_cell.length_c   1.000
_cell.angle_alpha   90.00
_cell.angle_beta   90.00
_cell.angle_gamma   90.00
#
_symmetry.space_group_name_H-M   'P 1'
#
loop_
_entity.id
_entity.type
_entity.pdbx_description
1 polymer ?
#
loop_
_entity_poly.entity_id
_entity_poly.type
_entity_poly.pdbx_seq_one_letter_code
_entity_poly.pdbx_strand_id
1 'polypeptide(L)'
;MLKVLLASSSAAQAVDFWPGPEDLPSWSWNQYRKYVTTSLDSFDPRISQLTMQLYNTSETYDEDPTPELLYTTMVTDIRQTCPVNDFTDMLSSVTNSPVFRYVITSRPSAPVIVFFNIIYTDLNVSKVILLHPQKMSTWKFELKTLRMYLI
;
A
#
# COMPACT_ATOMS: atom_id res chain seq x y z
N MET A 1 -6.25 -29.32 17.56
CA MET A 1 -5.44 -28.12 17.26
C MET A 1 -6.40 -27.02 16.83
N LEU A 2 -6.42 -25.88 17.52
CA LEU A 2 -7.31 -24.76 17.22
C LEU A 2 -6.82 -24.04 15.95
N LYS A 3 -7.66 -23.92 14.92
CA LYS A 3 -7.33 -23.10 13.73
C LYS A 3 -7.86 -21.69 13.96
N VAL A 4 -6.98 -20.70 13.88
CA VAL A 4 -7.31 -19.29 14.04
C VAL A 4 -7.18 -18.62 12.68
N LEU A 5 -8.21 -17.91 12.25
CA LEU A 5 -8.21 -17.23 10.96
C LEU A 5 -7.33 -15.98 11.07
N LEU A 6 -6.28 -15.89 10.23
CA LEU A 6 -5.32 -14.78 10.23
C LEU A 6 -5.57 -13.92 8.99
N ALA A 7 -5.60 -12.61 9.18
CA ALA A 7 -5.84 -11.65 8.10
C ALA A 7 -4.80 -10.51 8.14
N SER A 8 -4.29 -10.15 6.96
CA SER A 8 -3.35 -9.03 6.77
C SER A 8 -3.86 -8.08 5.69
N SER A 9 -3.48 -6.81 5.79
CA SER A 9 -3.92 -5.80 4.84
C SER A 9 -2.94 -4.69 4.56
N SER A 10 -3.10 -4.11 3.37
CA SER A 10 -2.50 -2.86 2.97
C SER A 10 -3.55 -1.99 2.26
N ALA A 11 -3.31 -0.68 2.21
CA ALA A 11 -4.08 0.22 1.37
C ALA A 11 -3.34 0.46 0.04
N ALA A 12 -4.08 0.63 -1.05
CA ALA A 12 -3.51 0.96 -2.36
C ALA A 12 -2.76 2.30 -2.36
N GLN A 13 -3.08 3.17 -1.41
CA GLN A 13 -2.47 4.48 -1.21
C GLN A 13 -1.99 4.60 0.23
N ALA A 14 -1.19 3.63 0.69
CA ALA A 14 -0.82 3.54 2.10
C ALA A 14 0.00 4.74 2.60
N VAL A 15 0.58 5.52 1.68
CA VAL A 15 1.40 6.69 1.99
C VAL A 15 0.63 8.00 2.02
N ASP A 16 -0.66 8.02 1.68
CA ASP A 16 -1.48 9.24 1.75
C ASP A 16 -1.57 9.81 3.19
N PHE A 17 -1.34 8.96 4.19
CA PHE A 17 -1.28 9.36 5.60
C PHE A 17 0.05 10.04 5.99
N TRP A 18 1.15 9.74 5.29
CA TRP A 18 2.45 10.40 5.41
C TRP A 18 2.98 10.76 4.01
N PRO A 19 2.32 11.73 3.34
CA PRO A 19 2.52 11.98 1.92
C PRO A 19 3.80 12.80 1.71
N GLY A 20 4.95 12.15 1.82
CA GLY A 20 6.26 12.68 1.40
C GLY A 20 6.52 14.16 1.75
N PRO A 21 7.28 14.86 0.90
CA PRO A 21 7.46 16.31 0.98
C PRO A 21 6.19 17.09 0.58
N GLU A 22 5.94 18.23 1.24
CA GLU A 22 4.74 19.06 1.01
C GLU A 22 4.60 19.58 -0.43
N ASP A 23 5.72 19.77 -1.14
CA ASP A 23 5.75 20.28 -2.51
C ASP A 23 5.64 19.19 -3.59
N LEU A 24 5.46 17.92 -3.19
CA LEU A 24 5.38 16.76 -4.08
C LEU A 24 4.41 16.92 -5.27
N PRO A 25 3.19 17.46 -5.11
CA PRO A 25 2.26 17.64 -6.23
C PRO A 25 2.78 18.58 -7.33
N SER A 26 3.76 19.43 -7.00
CA SER A 26 4.35 20.41 -7.91
C SER A 26 5.71 20.00 -8.47
N TRP A 27 6.16 18.78 -8.17
CA TRP A 27 7.48 18.33 -8.59
C TRP A 27 7.62 18.19 -10.10
N SER A 28 8.78 18.58 -10.59
CA SER A 28 9.31 18.15 -11.88
C SER A 28 9.89 16.74 -11.81
N TRP A 29 10.02 16.08 -12.96
CA TRP A 29 10.74 14.80 -13.07
C TRP A 29 12.18 14.86 -12.56
N ASN A 30 12.83 16.02 -12.62
CA ASN A 30 14.17 16.20 -12.10
C ASN A 30 14.19 16.22 -10.56
N GLN A 31 13.20 16.88 -9.94
CA GLN A 31 13.01 16.85 -8.48
C GLN A 31 12.74 15.42 -8.00
N TYR A 32 11.84 14.70 -8.67
CA TYR A 32 11.57 13.28 -8.39
C TYR A 32 12.84 12.44 -8.41
N ARG A 33 13.58 12.44 -9.54
CA ARG A 33 14.81 11.66 -9.67
C ARG A 33 15.83 12.02 -8.60
N LYS A 34 16.09 13.31 -8.42
CA LYS A 34 17.06 13.78 -7.41
C LYS A 34 16.67 13.31 -6.01
N TYR A 35 15.39 13.45 -5.64
CA TYR A 35 14.93 13.08 -4.31
C TYR A 35 15.00 11.57 -4.07
N VAL A 36 14.50 10.76 -5.01
CA VAL A 36 14.53 9.30 -4.88
C VAL A 36 15.96 8.78 -4.84
N THR A 37 16.82 9.23 -5.75
CA THR A 37 18.23 8.83 -5.79
C THR A 37 18.93 9.19 -4.48
N THR A 38 18.84 10.44 -4.03
CA THR A 38 19.50 10.86 -2.77
C THR A 38 18.97 10.07 -1.56
N SER A 39 17.67 9.77 -1.53
CA SER A 39 17.07 9.00 -0.43
C SER A 39 17.59 7.56 -0.39
N LEU A 40 17.69 6.91 -1.55
CA LEU A 40 18.04 5.49 -1.63
C LEU A 40 19.54 5.22 -1.69
N ASP A 41 20.34 6.17 -2.19
CA ASP A 41 21.80 6.11 -2.18
C ASP A 41 22.36 6.02 -0.75
N SER A 42 21.63 6.54 0.24
CA SER A 42 21.99 6.41 1.66
C SER A 42 22.01 4.96 2.15
N PHE A 43 21.30 4.05 1.46
CA PHE A 43 21.31 2.61 1.73
C PHE A 43 22.32 1.90 0.84
N ASP A 44 22.16 2.03 -0.48
CA ASP A 44 23.07 1.48 -1.49
C ASP A 44 22.79 2.15 -2.85
N PRO A 45 23.80 2.69 -3.55
CA PRO A 45 23.60 3.33 -4.87
C PRO A 45 23.01 2.39 -5.94
N ARG A 46 23.16 1.08 -5.79
CA ARG A 46 22.55 0.10 -6.71
C ARG A 46 21.05 -0.01 -6.48
N ILE A 47 20.57 0.24 -5.26
CA ILE A 47 19.13 0.25 -4.95
C ILE A 47 18.47 1.41 -5.68
N SER A 48 19.05 2.62 -5.62
CA SER A 48 18.48 3.76 -6.33
C SER A 48 18.43 3.53 -7.84
N GLN A 49 19.48 2.95 -8.42
CA GLN A 49 19.53 2.60 -9.83
C GLN A 49 18.44 1.60 -10.21
N LEU A 50 18.27 0.53 -9.44
CA LEU A 50 17.23 -0.47 -9.65
C LEU A 50 15.83 0.13 -9.49
N THR A 51 15.62 0.97 -8.49
CA THR A 51 14.34 1.66 -8.28
C THR A 51 14.00 2.56 -9.47
N MET A 52 14.96 3.28 -10.04
CA MET A 52 14.73 4.10 -11.24
C MET A 52 14.42 3.26 -12.50
N GLN A 53 14.83 2.00 -12.52
CA GLN A 53 14.46 1.07 -13.60
C GLN A 53 13.05 0.53 -13.40
N LEU A 54 12.70 0.12 -12.18
CA LEU A 54 11.39 -0.45 -11.84
C LEU A 54 10.26 0.59 -11.86
N TYR A 55 10.53 1.80 -11.42
CA TYR A 55 9.57 2.91 -11.39
C TYR A 55 9.96 3.94 -12.44
N ASN A 56 9.83 3.55 -13.71
CA ASN A 56 10.08 4.41 -14.86
C ASN A 56 8.77 4.85 -15.53
N THR A 57 8.76 6.06 -16.08
CA THR A 57 7.60 6.69 -16.71
C THR A 57 7.16 6.02 -18.01
N SER A 58 8.03 5.23 -18.65
CA SER A 58 7.72 4.55 -19.91
C SER A 58 6.85 3.31 -19.75
N GLU A 59 6.65 2.82 -18.53
CA GLU A 59 5.95 1.55 -18.25
C GLU A 59 4.69 1.74 -17.39
N THR A 60 4.26 2.99 -17.18
CA THR A 60 3.04 3.28 -16.43
C THR A 60 1.80 3.07 -17.30
N TYR A 61 0.75 2.47 -16.73
CA TYR A 61 -0.53 2.25 -17.42
C TYR A 61 -1.33 3.54 -17.62
N ASP A 62 -1.04 4.57 -16.82
CA ASP A 62 -1.64 5.90 -16.96
C ASP A 62 -1.02 6.64 -18.15
N GLU A 63 -1.88 7.28 -18.94
CA GLU A 63 -1.50 7.98 -20.18
C GLU A 63 -0.56 9.18 -19.91
N ASP A 64 -0.59 9.73 -18.69
CA ASP A 64 0.26 10.84 -18.24
C ASP A 64 0.63 10.67 -16.75
N PRO A 65 1.64 9.84 -16.41
CA PRO A 65 2.05 9.68 -15.01
C PRO A 65 2.57 11.00 -14.45
N THR A 66 2.19 11.35 -13.21
CA THR A 66 2.78 12.49 -12.50
C THR A 66 3.94 12.02 -11.60
N PRO A 67 4.92 12.90 -11.31
CA PRO A 67 5.95 12.61 -10.30
C PRO A 67 5.37 12.21 -8.94
N GLU A 68 4.26 12.84 -8.53
CA GLU A 68 3.52 12.49 -7.33
C GLU A 68 3.00 11.06 -7.37
N LEU A 69 2.32 10.66 -8.46
CA LEU A 69 1.78 9.31 -8.62
C LEU A 69 2.88 8.26 -8.56
N LEU A 70 3.98 8.47 -9.28
CA LEU A 70 5.06 7.48 -9.35
C LEU A 70 5.80 7.38 -8.01
N TYR A 71 6.04 8.51 -7.35
CA TYR A 71 6.63 8.54 -6.01
C TYR A 71 5.75 7.85 -4.98
N THR A 72 4.46 8.19 -4.92
CA THR A 72 3.53 7.61 -3.94
C THR A 72 3.33 6.11 -4.15
N THR A 73 3.27 5.66 -5.40
CA THR A 73 3.26 4.23 -5.75
C THR A 73 4.52 3.54 -5.24
N MET A 74 5.70 4.07 -5.59
CA MET A 74 7.00 3.51 -5.17
C MET A 74 7.11 3.43 -3.64
N VAL A 75 6.79 4.50 -2.92
CA VAL A 75 6.88 4.51 -1.45
C VAL A 75 5.86 3.56 -0.82
N THR A 76 4.65 3.44 -1.40
CA THR A 76 3.63 2.48 -0.95
C THR A 76 4.12 1.05 -1.08
N ASP A 77 4.73 0.71 -2.20
CA ASP A 77 5.26 -0.63 -2.44
C ASP A 77 6.39 -0.98 -1.48
N ILE A 78 7.41 -0.12 -1.40
CA ILE A 78 8.60 -0.34 -0.59
C ILE A 78 8.26 -0.40 0.90
N ARG A 79 7.43 0.53 1.40
CA ARG A 79 7.21 0.68 2.85
C ARG A 79 6.07 -0.17 3.41
N GLN A 80 5.11 -0.58 2.57
CA GLN A 80 3.87 -1.19 3.05
C GLN A 80 3.52 -2.45 2.27
N THR A 81 3.26 -2.35 0.97
CA THR A 81 2.69 -3.47 0.20
C THR A 81 3.62 -4.69 0.16
N CYS A 82 4.90 -4.50 -0.18
CA CYS A 82 5.86 -5.60 -0.28
C CYS A 82 6.16 -6.22 1.09
N PRO A 83 6.51 -5.46 2.15
CA PRO A 83 6.72 -6.04 3.48
C PRO A 83 5.51 -6.81 4.02
N VAL A 84 4.30 -6.30 3.81
CA VAL A 84 3.06 -6.99 4.22
C VAL A 84 2.86 -8.27 3.41
N ASN A 85 3.15 -8.24 2.11
CA ASN A 85 3.06 -9.43 1.27
C ASN A 85 4.03 -10.52 1.75
N ASP A 86 5.30 -10.18 1.90
CA ASP A 86 6.34 -11.11 2.34
C ASP A 86 6.03 -11.69 3.73
N PHE A 87 5.56 -10.85 4.65
CA PHE A 87 5.11 -11.31 5.98
C PHE A 87 3.94 -12.28 5.88
N THR A 88 2.97 -12.02 5.00
CA THR A 88 1.80 -12.86 4.82
C THR A 88 2.18 -14.21 4.21
N ASP A 89 3.07 -14.20 3.22
CA ASP A 89 3.59 -15.40 2.58
C ASP A 89 4.38 -16.24 3.59
N MET A 90 5.28 -15.62 4.37
CA MET A 90 5.98 -16.28 5.48
C MET A 90 5.00 -16.88 6.48
N LEU A 91 4.01 -16.11 6.94
CA LEU A 91 3.02 -16.57 7.90
C LEU A 91 2.25 -17.78 7.39
N SER A 92 1.84 -17.75 6.10
CA SER A 92 1.15 -18.86 5.45
C SER A 92 1.97 -20.14 5.38
N SER A 93 3.31 -20.02 5.31
CA SER A 93 4.22 -21.16 5.26
C SER A 93 4.43 -21.85 6.61
N VAL A 94 4.27 -21.12 7.72
CA VAL A 94 4.53 -21.63 9.08
C VAL A 94 3.27 -22.03 9.84
N THR A 95 2.08 -21.61 9.38
CA THR A 95 0.81 -21.89 10.06
C THR A 95 -0.04 -22.91 9.31
N ASN A 96 -0.69 -23.80 10.06
CA ASN A 96 -1.71 -24.71 9.53
C ASN A 96 -3.11 -24.06 9.44
N SER A 97 -3.19 -22.77 9.78
CA SER A 97 -4.43 -22.00 9.71
C SER A 97 -4.53 -21.24 8.38
N PRO A 98 -5.75 -20.97 7.87
CA PRO A 98 -5.89 -20.16 6.66
C PRO A 98 -5.44 -18.72 6.92
N VAL A 99 -4.64 -18.19 5.99
CA VAL A 99 -4.18 -16.81 5.97
C VAL A 99 -4.83 -16.09 4.78
N PHE A 100 -5.43 -14.94 5.02
CA PHE A 100 -6.07 -14.12 3.99
C PHE A 100 -5.39 -12.77 3.88
N ARG A 101 -5.13 -12.35 2.63
CA ARG A 101 -4.64 -11.02 2.29
C ARG A 101 -5.74 -10.23 1.61
N TYR A 102 -5.93 -8.98 2.03
CA TYR A 102 -6.82 -8.05 1.35
C TYR A 102 -6.14 -6.70 1.10
N VAL A 103 -6.53 -6.03 0.01
CA VAL A 103 -6.06 -4.69 -0.36
C VAL A 103 -7.24 -3.74 -0.30
N ILE A 104 -7.09 -2.66 0.45
CA ILE A 104 -8.09 -1.60 0.58
C ILE A 104 -7.88 -0.61 -0.57
N THR A 105 -8.88 -0.50 -1.45
CA THR A 105 -8.87 0.44 -2.59
C THR A 105 -9.89 1.57 -2.43
N SER A 106 -10.64 1.59 -1.32
CA SER A 106 -11.62 2.64 -1.04
C SER A 106 -10.93 3.91 -0.57
N ARG A 107 -11.26 5.04 -1.20
CA ARG A 107 -10.86 6.38 -0.77
C ARG A 107 -12.01 7.03 0.03
N PRO A 108 -11.75 7.62 1.21
CA PRO A 108 -12.77 8.38 1.94
C PRO A 108 -13.33 9.54 1.09
N SER A 109 -14.64 9.78 1.19
CA SER A 109 -15.30 10.91 0.51
C SER A 109 -15.03 12.27 1.17
N ALA A 110 -14.49 12.25 2.39
CA ALA A 110 -14.12 13.43 3.16
C ALA A 110 -12.73 13.24 3.79
N PRO A 111 -12.01 14.34 4.07
CA PRO A 111 -10.70 14.27 4.73
C PRO A 111 -10.78 13.54 6.08
N VAL A 112 -9.74 12.75 6.38
CA VAL A 112 -9.59 12.08 7.67
C VAL A 112 -8.85 13.01 8.61
N ILE A 113 -9.47 13.37 9.74
CA ILE A 113 -8.82 14.14 10.80
C ILE A 113 -8.26 13.16 11.82
N VAL A 114 -6.94 13.17 11.97
CA VAL A 114 -6.22 12.30 12.90
C VAL A 114 -5.94 13.11 14.15
N PHE A 115 -6.69 12.85 15.23
CA PHE A 115 -6.30 13.32 16.55
C PHE A 115 -5.30 12.34 17.12
N PHE A 116 -4.26 12.83 17.79
CA PHE A 116 -3.10 12.08 18.29
C PHE A 116 -3.39 10.85 19.18
N ASN A 117 -4.65 10.45 19.39
CA ASN A 117 -5.03 9.21 20.06
C ASN A 117 -6.26 8.48 19.46
N ILE A 118 -6.93 8.99 18.40
CA ILE A 118 -8.09 8.32 17.79
C ILE A 118 -8.20 8.69 16.30
N ILE A 119 -8.22 7.69 15.42
CA ILE A 119 -8.64 7.84 14.02
C ILE A 119 -10.16 7.61 13.95
N TYR A 120 -10.93 8.65 13.63
CA TYR A 120 -12.35 8.52 13.27
C TYR A 120 -12.48 8.44 11.75
N THR A 121 -12.83 7.27 11.24
CA THR A 121 -13.24 7.13 9.85
C THR A 121 -14.43 6.18 9.74
N ASP A 122 -15.55 6.68 9.22
CA ASP A 122 -16.61 5.82 8.66
C ASP A 122 -16.08 5.23 7.33
N LEU A 123 -15.29 4.17 7.43
CA LEU A 123 -14.87 3.40 6.26
C LEU A 123 -15.99 2.46 5.85
N ASN A 124 -16.77 2.87 4.86
CA ASN A 124 -17.71 1.99 4.19
C ASN A 124 -16.91 1.08 3.22
N VAL A 125 -16.37 -0.03 3.74
CA VAL A 125 -15.59 -0.99 2.94
C VAL A 125 -16.52 -1.79 2.04
N SER A 126 -16.79 -1.26 0.85
CA SER A 126 -17.72 -1.88 -0.11
C SER A 126 -17.09 -3.00 -0.96
N LYS A 127 -15.76 -3.16 -0.93
CA LYS A 127 -15.05 -4.20 -1.71
C LYS A 127 -13.82 -4.72 -0.96
N VAL A 128 -13.80 -6.02 -0.71
CA VAL A 128 -12.65 -6.79 -0.21
C VAL A 128 -12.30 -7.79 -1.31
N ILE A 129 -11.08 -7.73 -1.85
CA ILE A 129 -10.57 -8.74 -2.77
C ILE A 129 -9.72 -9.71 -1.96
N LEU A 130 -10.21 -10.94 -1.80
CA LEU A 130 -9.46 -12.04 -1.19
C LEU A 130 -8.62 -12.71 -2.27
N LEU A 131 -7.30 -12.63 -2.15
CA LEU A 131 -6.39 -13.37 -3.02
C LEU A 131 -6.21 -14.78 -2.44
N HIS A 132 -6.80 -15.79 -3.09
CA HIS A 132 -6.58 -17.19 -2.76
C HIS A 132 -5.52 -17.79 -3.71
N PRO A 133 -4.55 -18.61 -3.23
CA PRO A 133 -3.39 -19.03 -4.05
C PRO A 133 -3.68 -19.95 -5.24
N GLN A 134 -4.95 -20.33 -5.50
CA GLN A 134 -5.28 -21.40 -6.45
C GLN A 134 -6.52 -21.17 -7.33
N LYS A 135 -7.24 -20.04 -7.24
CA LYS A 135 -8.34 -19.72 -8.17
C LYS A 135 -8.81 -18.27 -8.01
N MET A 136 -8.70 -17.49 -9.08
CA MET A 136 -9.41 -16.20 -9.19
C MET A 136 -10.91 -16.48 -9.18
N SER A 137 -11.57 -16.16 -8.08
CA SER A 137 -13.02 -16.09 -8.00
C SER A 137 -13.38 -14.84 -7.21
N THR A 138 -14.18 -13.97 -7.83
CA THR A 138 -14.70 -12.74 -7.24
C THR A 138 -15.83 -13.09 -6.28
N TRP A 139 -15.59 -12.99 -4.98
CA TRP A 139 -16.63 -13.11 -3.97
C TRP A 139 -17.01 -11.72 -3.45
N LYS A 140 -18.29 -11.36 -3.58
CA LYS A 140 -18.84 -10.13 -2.99
C LYS A 140 -19.36 -10.45 -1.59
N PHE A 141 -18.60 -10.08 -0.57
CA PHE A 141 -19.07 -10.10 0.82
C PHE A 141 -19.45 -8.67 1.24
N GLU A 142 -20.70 -8.48 1.65
CA GLU A 142 -21.17 -7.27 2.33
C GLU A 142 -20.82 -7.39 3.82
N LEU A 143 -19.65 -6.86 4.21
CA LEU A 143 -19.32 -6.69 5.62
C LEU A 143 -19.97 -5.40 6.12
N LYS A 144 -21.14 -5.51 6.75
CA LYS A 144 -21.74 -4.40 7.49
C LYS A 144 -20.86 -4.10 8.70
N THR A 145 -20.08 -3.03 8.57
CA THR A 145 -19.41 -2.29 9.66
C THR A 145 -18.35 -3.08 10.44
N LEU A 146 -17.10 -3.01 9.98
CA LEU A 146 -15.93 -3.32 10.82
C LEU A 146 -15.60 -2.07 11.67
N ARG A 147 -15.96 -2.08 12.96
CA ARG A 147 -15.38 -1.14 13.93
C ARG A 147 -14.00 -1.66 14.31
N MET A 148 -12.96 -1.08 13.72
CA MET A 148 -11.59 -1.38 14.08
C MET A 148 -11.16 -0.43 15.20
N TYR A 149 -10.98 -0.95 16.41
CA TYR A 149 -10.30 -0.25 17.49
C TYR A 149 -8.81 -0.65 17.42
N LEU A 150 -7.93 0.29 17.09
CA LEU A 150 -6.50 0.13 17.38
C LEU A 150 -6.29 0.61 18.83
N ILE A 151 -5.73 -0.26 19.66
CA ILE A 151 -5.21 0.08 21.01
C ILE A 151 -3.74 0.45 20.84
#